data_AF-A0A2T6BKC4-F1
#
_entry.id   AF-A0A2T6BKC4-F1
#
_cell.length_a   1.000
_cell.length_b   1.000
_cell.length_c   1.000
_cell.angle_alpha   90.00
_cell.angle_beta   90.00
_cell.angle_gamma   90.00
#
_symmetry.space_group_name_H-M   'P 1'
#
loop_
_entity.id
_entity.type
_entity.pdbx_description
1 polymer ?
#
loop_
_entity_poly.entity_id
_entity_poly.type
_entity_poly.pdbx_seq_one_letter_code
_entity_poly.pdbx_strand_id
1 'polypeptide(L)'
;MSWSEILIVAVVALIVVGPKDLPGMFRELGKFTAKAKRMARDFSRAMEDAADGAGVADVQKTFQAAVNPAKAAADSASKAVKDAVDFDAFDDDTETGKLAQKRKAETEAARARVEAVKAANAAAAAQGQAFAKAAEEPAAPEADETAAPAAAPEPETPPKKASDA
;
A
#
# COMPACT_ATOMS: atom_id res chain seq x y z
N MET A 1 -9.30 -3.06 0.92
CA MET A 1 -8.71 -4.33 0.48
C MET A 1 -9.29 -5.44 1.32
N SER A 2 -9.63 -6.53 0.67
CA SER A 2 -10.80 -7.35 0.97
C SER A 2 -10.35 -8.70 1.53
N TRP A 3 -11.02 -9.22 2.56
CA TRP A 3 -10.77 -10.57 3.07
C TRP A 3 -10.86 -11.65 1.97
N SER A 4 -11.67 -11.41 0.95
CA SER A 4 -11.77 -12.25 -0.25
C SER A 4 -10.48 -12.28 -1.07
N GLU A 5 -9.73 -11.18 -1.17
CA GLU A 5 -8.45 -11.15 -1.88
C GLU A 5 -7.39 -11.98 -1.15
N ILE A 6 -7.36 -11.92 0.19
CA ILE A 6 -6.47 -12.75 1.02
C ILE A 6 -6.80 -14.25 0.82
N LEU A 7 -8.09 -14.60 0.76
CA LEU A 7 -8.53 -15.97 0.50
C LEU A 7 -8.10 -16.48 -0.88
N ILE A 8 -8.23 -15.65 -1.93
CA ILE A 8 -7.79 -16.02 -3.29
C ILE A 8 -6.29 -16.29 -3.31
N VAL A 9 -5.49 -15.41 -2.71
CA VAL A 9 -4.03 -15.59 -2.64
C VAL A 9 -3.66 -16.84 -1.84
N ALA A 10 -4.38 -17.14 -0.75
CA ALA A 10 -4.15 -18.36 0.03
C ALA A 10 -4.40 -19.63 -0.80
N VAL A 11 -5.46 -19.67 -1.62
CA VAL A 11 -5.75 -20.81 -2.51
C VAL A 11 -4.69 -20.94 -3.61
N VAL A 12 -4.32 -19.84 -4.26
CA VAL A 12 -3.26 -19.84 -5.29
C VAL A 12 -1.94 -20.33 -4.70
N ALA A 13 -1.60 -19.90 -3.49
CA ALA A 13 -0.38 -20.33 -2.81
C ALA A 13 -0.36 -21.84 -2.52
N LEU A 14 -1.51 -22.45 -2.18
CA LEU A 14 -1.64 -23.91 -2.01
C LEU A 14 -1.40 -24.69 -3.31
N ILE A 15 -1.81 -24.15 -4.46
CA ILE A 15 -1.64 -24.81 -5.76
C ILE A 15 -0.18 -24.71 -6.23
N VAL A 16 0.43 -23.53 -6.11
CA VAL A 16 1.76 -23.24 -6.64
C VAL A 16 2.87 -23.89 -5.81
N VAL A 17 2.78 -23.79 -4.48
CA VAL A 17 3.79 -24.31 -3.55
C VAL A 17 3.46 -25.75 -3.13
N GLY A 18 2.18 -26.11 -3.15
CA GLY A 18 1.69 -27.40 -2.72
C GLY A 18 1.06 -27.35 -1.32
N PRO A 19 -0.03 -28.10 -1.08
CA PRO A 19 -0.80 -28.04 0.15
C PRO A 19 -0.06 -28.58 1.39
N LYS A 20 1.06 -29.28 1.21
CA LYS A 20 1.89 -29.83 2.30
C LYS A 20 3.13 -28.99 2.60
N ASP A 21 3.64 -28.25 1.63
CA ASP A 21 4.88 -27.48 1.79
C ASP A 21 4.63 -26.14 2.50
N LEU A 22 3.53 -25.44 2.19
CA LEU A 22 3.13 -24.24 2.94
C LEU A 22 3.01 -24.46 4.45
N PRO A 23 2.24 -25.45 4.96
CA PRO A 23 2.15 -25.69 6.40
C PRO A 23 3.48 -26.14 7.01
N GLY A 24 4.36 -26.81 6.25
CA GLY A 24 5.73 -27.11 6.65
C GLY A 24 6.53 -25.82 6.90
N MET A 25 6.55 -24.93 5.90
CA MET A 25 7.25 -23.64 5.95
C MET A 25 6.72 -22.72 7.05
N PHE A 26 5.40 -22.62 7.22
CA PHE A 26 4.81 -21.85 8.33
C PHE A 26 5.20 -22.38 9.70
N ARG A 27 5.42 -23.70 9.82
CA ARG A 27 5.84 -24.32 11.07
C ARG A 27 7.31 -24.04 11.38
N GLU A 28 8.15 -23.90 10.36
CA GLU A 28 9.55 -23.47 10.50
C GLU A 28 9.66 -21.98 10.82
N LEU A 29 8.98 -21.14 10.04
CA LEU A 29 8.90 -19.69 10.29
C LEU A 29 8.31 -19.41 11.68
N GLY A 30 7.25 -20.16 12.04
CA GLY A 30 6.57 -20.07 13.33
C GLY A 30 7.47 -20.42 14.51
N LYS A 31 8.39 -21.39 14.38
CA LYS A 31 9.39 -21.69 15.43
C LYS A 31 10.34 -20.50 15.66
N PHE A 32 10.74 -19.85 14.58
CA PHE A 32 11.63 -18.68 14.63
C PHE A 32 10.90 -17.48 15.26
N THR A 33 9.69 -17.18 14.80
CA THR A 33 8.82 -16.15 15.37
C THR A 33 8.46 -16.45 16.83
N ALA A 34 8.22 -17.70 17.21
CA ALA A 34 7.92 -18.08 18.60
C ALA A 34 9.12 -17.84 19.52
N LYS A 35 10.34 -18.17 19.08
CA LYS A 35 11.56 -17.88 19.83
C LYS A 35 11.80 -16.38 19.95
N ALA A 36 11.64 -15.63 18.86
CA ALA A 36 11.71 -14.17 18.86
C ALA A 36 10.65 -13.54 19.78
N LYS A 37 9.41 -14.03 19.77
CA LYS A 37 8.33 -13.56 20.65
C LYS A 37 8.58 -13.88 22.11
N ARG A 38 9.20 -15.02 22.42
CA ARG A 38 9.64 -15.36 23.78
C ARG A 38 10.73 -14.40 24.26
N MET A 39 11.77 -14.18 23.43
CA MET A 39 12.81 -13.18 23.70
C MET A 39 12.23 -11.77 23.85
N ALA A 40 11.29 -11.37 23.00
CA ALA A 40 10.64 -10.07 23.08
C ALA A 40 9.84 -9.91 24.37
N ARG A 41 9.17 -10.97 24.86
CA ARG A 41 8.44 -10.92 26.14
C ARG A 41 9.38 -10.81 27.34
N ASP A 42 10.53 -11.47 27.28
CA ASP A 42 11.57 -11.41 28.31
C ASP A 42 12.26 -10.03 28.29
N PHE A 43 12.50 -9.47 27.09
CA PHE A 43 12.98 -8.11 26.88
C PHE A 43 11.96 -7.07 27.35
N SER A 44 10.68 -7.20 27.02
CA SER A 44 9.65 -6.29 27.51
C SER A 44 9.58 -6.29 29.04
N ARG A 45 9.71 -7.46 29.69
CA ARG A 45 9.77 -7.52 31.16
C ARG A 45 11.02 -6.83 31.73
N ALA A 46 12.19 -7.06 31.13
CA ALA A 46 13.43 -6.42 31.56
C ALA A 46 13.48 -4.92 31.22
N MET A 47 12.81 -4.51 30.14
CA MET A 47 12.71 -3.13 29.71
C MET A 47 11.71 -2.37 30.56
N GLU A 48 10.56 -2.95 30.91
CA GLU A 48 9.60 -2.35 31.86
C GLU A 48 10.27 -2.12 33.22
N ASP A 49 11.06 -3.09 33.70
CA ASP A 49 11.83 -2.99 34.95
C ASP A 49 12.98 -1.95 34.89
N ALA A 50 13.43 -1.58 33.68
CA ALA A 50 14.49 -0.60 33.45
C ALA A 50 14.01 0.77 32.92
N ALA A 51 12.75 0.87 32.46
CA ALA A 51 12.20 2.02 31.74
C ALA A 51 11.66 3.13 32.65
N ASP A 52 11.48 2.86 33.96
CA ASP A 52 11.02 3.86 34.93
C ASP A 52 12.01 5.04 35.11
N GLY A 53 13.19 5.02 34.47
CA GLY A 53 14.15 6.12 34.53
C GLY A 53 14.94 6.48 33.25
N ALA A 54 14.85 5.75 32.13
CA ALA A 54 15.76 6.00 31.01
C ALA A 54 15.17 5.75 29.61
N GLY A 55 14.83 6.82 28.87
CA GLY A 55 14.90 6.94 27.40
C GLY A 55 14.11 5.96 26.50
N VAL A 56 13.39 4.98 27.06
CA VAL A 56 12.65 3.97 26.29
C VAL A 56 11.54 4.60 25.44
N ALA A 57 10.88 5.64 25.96
CA ALA A 57 9.85 6.38 25.24
C ALA A 57 10.41 7.07 23.98
N ASP A 58 11.63 7.61 24.03
CA ASP A 58 12.27 8.27 22.90
C ASP A 58 12.71 7.26 21.83
N VAL A 59 13.22 6.10 22.24
CA VAL A 59 13.53 4.99 21.33
C VAL A 59 12.27 4.47 20.65
N GLN A 60 11.16 4.35 21.39
CA GLN A 60 9.90 3.90 20.83
C GLN A 60 9.33 4.93 19.83
N LYS A 61 9.46 6.22 20.12
CA LYS A 61 8.98 7.31 19.27
C LYS A 61 9.79 7.43 17.97
N THR A 62 11.11 7.32 18.06
CA THR A 62 12.01 7.30 16.89
C THR A 62 11.81 6.06 16.03
N PHE A 63 11.63 4.89 16.66
CA PHE A 63 11.31 3.66 15.94
C PHE A 63 9.97 3.75 15.21
N GLN A 64 8.91 4.23 15.89
CA GLN A 64 7.60 4.46 15.27
C GLN A 64 7.66 5.45 14.11
N ALA A 65 8.41 6.55 14.24
CA ALA A 65 8.60 7.52 13.16
C ALA A 65 9.34 6.93 11.95
N ALA A 66 10.29 6.02 12.18
CA ALA A 66 11.02 5.34 11.13
C ALA A 66 10.16 4.29 10.39
N VAL A 67 9.36 3.49 11.11
CA VAL A 67 8.55 2.43 10.50
C VAL A 67 7.23 2.92 9.91
N ASN A 68 6.66 4.01 10.46
CA ASN A 68 5.41 4.59 9.98
C ASN A 68 5.40 6.12 10.18
N PRO A 69 6.06 6.89 9.30
CA PRO A 69 6.18 8.34 9.45
C PRO A 69 4.82 9.04 9.39
N ALA A 70 3.90 8.55 8.56
CA ALA A 70 2.55 9.10 8.46
C ALA A 70 1.74 8.93 9.75
N LYS A 71 1.87 7.76 10.41
CA LYS A 71 1.20 7.49 11.68
C LYS A 71 1.81 8.30 12.83
N ALA A 72 3.14 8.39 12.88
CA ALA A 72 3.84 9.21 13.87
C ALA A 72 3.49 10.70 13.76
N ALA A 73 3.34 11.21 12.53
CA ALA A 73 2.86 12.57 12.27
C ALA A 73 1.40 12.76 12.72
N ALA A 74 0.52 11.79 12.42
CA ALA A 74 -0.87 11.82 12.86
C ALA A 74 -1.01 11.75 14.39
N ASP A 75 -0.26 10.89 15.07
CA ASP A 75 -0.24 10.79 16.53
C ASP A 75 0.31 12.08 17.16
N SER A 76 1.34 12.69 16.56
CA SER A 76 1.88 13.98 17.02
C SER A 76 0.90 15.13 16.83
N ALA A 77 0.19 15.18 15.70
CA ALA A 77 -0.86 16.15 15.44
C ALA A 77 -2.05 15.94 16.38
N SER A 78 -2.47 14.70 16.61
CA SER A 78 -3.53 14.34 17.55
C SER A 78 -3.16 14.74 18.98
N LYS A 79 -1.92 14.48 19.41
CA LYS A 79 -1.41 14.90 20.71
C LYS A 79 -1.34 16.43 20.83
N ALA A 80 -0.90 17.14 19.80
CA ALA A 80 -0.89 18.60 19.80
C ALA A 80 -2.29 19.20 19.85
N VAL A 81 -3.27 18.58 19.18
CA VAL A 81 -4.67 18.94 19.29
C VAL A 81 -5.19 18.64 20.69
N LYS A 82 -4.86 17.49 21.27
CA LYS A 82 -5.28 17.14 22.63
C LYS A 82 -4.69 18.09 23.67
N ASP A 83 -3.38 18.31 23.64
CA ASP A 83 -2.69 19.27 24.53
C ASP A 83 -3.22 20.69 24.31
N ALA A 84 -3.56 21.07 23.07
CA ALA A 84 -4.20 22.35 22.79
C ALA A 84 -5.59 22.41 23.40
N VAL A 85 -6.44 21.39 23.24
CA VAL A 85 -7.83 21.35 23.77
C VAL A 85 -7.83 21.25 25.30
N ASP A 86 -6.85 20.56 25.89
CA ASP A 86 -6.62 20.51 27.34
C ASP A 86 -6.08 21.85 27.90
N PHE A 87 -5.41 22.66 27.06
CA PHE A 87 -4.96 24.03 27.38
C PHE A 87 -5.97 25.12 26.93
N ASP A 88 -6.97 24.79 26.10
CA ASP A 88 -7.94 25.72 25.48
C ASP A 88 -9.06 26.15 26.44
N ALA A 89 -8.85 26.03 27.74
CA ALA A 89 -9.56 26.85 28.72
C ALA A 89 -8.98 28.28 28.81
N PHE A 90 -8.00 28.64 27.96
CA PHE A 90 -7.46 30.00 27.89
C PHE A 90 -8.11 30.82 26.76
N ASP A 91 -9.26 31.39 27.11
CA ASP A 91 -9.91 32.63 26.66
C ASP A 91 -9.75 33.08 25.18
N ASP A 92 -10.89 33.10 24.50
CA ASP A 92 -11.14 33.49 23.10
C ASP A 92 -10.77 34.97 22.78
N ASP A 93 -10.53 35.80 23.81
CA ASP A 93 -10.29 37.25 23.67
C ASP A 93 -8.80 37.67 23.57
N THR A 94 -7.87 36.73 23.55
CA THR A 94 -6.44 37.05 23.39
C THR A 94 -6.00 37.10 21.91
N GLU A 95 -4.92 37.84 21.61
CA GLU A 95 -4.33 37.91 20.26
C GLU A 95 -4.00 36.53 19.65
N THR A 96 -3.80 35.52 20.52
CA THR A 96 -3.64 34.11 20.17
C THR A 96 -4.92 33.50 19.57
N GLY A 97 -6.10 33.85 20.09
CA GLY A 97 -7.41 33.42 19.58
C GLY A 97 -7.69 33.97 18.17
N LYS A 98 -7.36 35.24 17.93
CA LYS A 98 -7.45 35.85 16.58
C LYS A 98 -6.51 35.18 15.57
N LEU A 99 -5.29 34.84 15.98
CA LEU A 99 -4.35 34.08 15.14
C LEU A 99 -4.81 32.64 14.90
N ALA A 100 -5.47 32.01 15.87
CA ALA A 100 -6.06 30.68 15.71
C ALA A 100 -7.24 30.72 14.70
N GLN A 101 -8.12 31.72 14.78
CA GLN A 101 -9.20 31.91 13.81
C GLN A 101 -8.66 32.21 12.40
N LYS A 102 -7.62 33.06 12.28
CA LYS A 102 -6.98 33.33 10.99
C LYS A 102 -6.37 32.07 10.38
N ARG A 103 -5.72 31.22 11.19
CA ARG A 103 -5.19 29.93 10.74
C ARG A 103 -6.28 28.95 10.34
N LYS A 104 -7.42 28.92 11.05
CA LYS A 104 -8.59 28.10 10.67
C LYS A 104 -9.15 28.55 9.31
N ALA A 105 -9.33 29.85 9.10
CA ALA A 105 -9.80 30.40 7.82
C ALA A 105 -8.82 30.12 6.67
N GLU A 106 -7.51 30.22 6.91
CA GLU A 106 -6.49 29.93 5.91
C GLU A 106 -6.42 28.43 5.55
N THR A 107 -6.60 27.55 6.54
CA THR A 107 -6.67 26.10 6.30
C THR A 107 -7.94 25.67 5.56
N GLU A 108 -9.09 26.29 5.84
CA GLU A 108 -10.31 26.06 5.04
C GLU A 108 -10.14 26.55 3.60
N ALA A 109 -9.55 27.74 3.40
CA ALA A 109 -9.27 28.25 2.06
C ALA A 109 -8.27 27.36 1.29
N ALA A 110 -7.24 26.83 1.97
CA ALA A 110 -6.30 25.88 1.38
C ALA A 110 -6.99 24.56 1.00
N ARG A 111 -7.87 24.02 1.86
CA ARG A 111 -8.66 22.82 1.56
C ARG A 111 -9.58 23.02 0.36
N ALA A 112 -10.30 24.14 0.30
CA ALA A 112 -11.16 24.47 -0.84
C ALA A 112 -10.36 24.58 -2.15
N ARG A 113 -9.16 25.15 -2.13
CA ARG A 113 -8.26 25.19 -3.29
C ARG A 113 -7.80 23.80 -3.72
N VAL A 114 -7.42 22.94 -2.77
CA VAL A 114 -7.02 21.56 -3.05
C VAL A 114 -8.18 20.78 -3.67
N GLU A 115 -9.40 20.95 -3.17
CA GLU A 115 -10.59 20.30 -3.73
C GLU A 115 -10.92 20.81 -5.13
N ALA A 116 -10.80 22.12 -5.38
CA ALA A 116 -10.98 22.70 -6.71
C ALA A 116 -9.95 22.17 -7.71
N VAL A 117 -8.68 22.07 -7.31
CA VAL A 117 -7.61 21.49 -8.14
C VAL A 117 -7.87 20.00 -8.40
N LYS A 118 -8.35 19.25 -7.41
CA LYS A 118 -8.71 17.84 -7.56
C LYS A 118 -9.87 17.65 -8.53
N ALA A 119 -10.91 18.49 -8.43
CA ALA A 119 -12.05 18.47 -9.34
C ALA A 119 -11.65 18.83 -10.78
N ALA A 120 -10.79 19.84 -10.96
CA ALA A 120 -10.27 20.21 -12.28
C ALA A 120 -9.44 19.09 -12.92
N ASN A 121 -8.58 18.43 -12.14
CA ASN A 121 -7.80 17.28 -12.64
C ASN A 121 -8.67 16.07 -12.96
N ALA A 122 -9.72 15.81 -12.17
CA ALA A 122 -10.68 14.74 -12.47
C ALA A 122 -11.47 15.01 -13.75
N ALA A 123 -11.88 16.26 -13.99
CA ALA A 123 -12.54 16.66 -15.22
C ALA A 123 -11.61 16.55 -16.44
N ALA A 124 -10.35 16.96 -16.32
CA ALA A 124 -9.34 16.81 -17.37
C ALA A 124 -9.04 15.33 -17.68
N ALA A 125 -8.96 14.48 -16.65
CA ALA A 125 -8.78 13.03 -16.81
C ALA A 125 -9.98 12.36 -17.49
N ALA A 126 -11.21 12.81 -17.19
CA ALA A 126 -12.42 12.31 -17.84
C ALA A 126 -12.48 12.73 -19.34
N GLN A 127 -12.04 13.94 -19.68
CA GLN A 127 -11.94 14.39 -21.07
C GLN A 127 -10.85 13.63 -21.84
N GLY A 128 -9.70 13.36 -21.22
CA GLY A 128 -8.65 12.52 -21.81
C GLY A 128 -9.11 11.08 -22.07
N GLN A 129 -9.91 10.52 -21.16
CA GLN A 129 -10.51 9.19 -21.33
C GLN A 129 -11.62 9.17 -22.38
N ALA A 130 -12.39 10.26 -22.53
CA ALA A 130 -13.39 10.39 -23.61
C ALA A 130 -12.73 10.49 -24.99
N PHE A 131 -11.59 11.19 -25.09
CA PHE A 131 -10.80 11.25 -26.33
C PHE A 131 -10.14 9.91 -26.68
N ALA A 132 -9.66 9.17 -25.68
CA ALA A 132 -9.15 7.82 -25.86
C ALA A 132 -10.25 6.82 -26.27
N LYS A 133 -11.44 6.95 -25.71
CA LYS A 133 -12.59 6.08 -26.03
C LYS A 133 -13.21 6.38 -27.40
N ALA A 134 -13.16 7.63 -27.86
CA ALA A 134 -13.57 8.00 -29.22
C ALA A 134 -12.56 7.55 -30.30
N ALA A 135 -11.31 7.27 -29.92
CA ALA A 135 -10.31 6.67 -30.79
C ALA A 135 -10.38 5.12 -30.84
N GLU A 136 -11.25 4.49 -30.04
CA GLU A 136 -11.42 3.05 -29.92
C GLU A 136 -12.84 2.59 -30.36
N GLU A 137 -13.50 3.33 -31.25
CA GLU A 137 -14.70 2.84 -31.94
C GLU A 137 -14.27 1.95 -33.13
N PRO A 138 -14.63 0.65 -33.13
CA PRO A 138 -14.08 -0.31 -34.08
C PRO A 138 -14.78 -0.16 -35.43
N ALA A 139 -14.02 0.17 -36.47
CA ALA A 139 -14.43 -0.09 -37.83
C ALA A 139 -14.25 -1.60 -38.12
N ALA A 140 -15.34 -2.37 -38.00
CA ALA A 140 -15.52 -3.65 -38.68
C ALA A 140 -17.02 -3.93 -38.78
N PRO A 141 -17.54 -4.35 -39.95
CA PRO A 141 -17.29 -5.70 -40.46
C PRO A 141 -16.91 -5.65 -41.97
N GLU A 142 -16.34 -6.66 -42.61
CA GLU A 142 -16.92 -7.97 -42.89
C GLU A 142 -15.83 -8.97 -43.30
N ALA A 143 -16.12 -10.23 -43.01
CA ALA A 143 -15.36 -11.41 -43.42
C ALA A 143 -15.42 -11.62 -44.94
N ASP A 144 -14.32 -12.08 -45.52
CA ASP A 144 -14.35 -12.89 -46.74
C ASP A 144 -13.33 -14.03 -46.59
N GLU A 145 -13.85 -15.22 -46.36
CA GLU A 145 -13.13 -16.48 -46.45
C GLU A 145 -13.78 -17.24 -47.61
N THR A 146 -13.11 -17.37 -48.77
CA THR A 146 -13.43 -18.40 -49.77
C THR A 146 -12.22 -18.76 -50.64
N ALA A 147 -11.72 -19.99 -50.44
CA ALA A 147 -11.17 -20.96 -51.40
C ALA A 147 -9.93 -20.57 -52.27
N ALA A 148 -8.94 -21.43 -52.54
CA ALA A 148 -8.90 -22.89 -52.54
C ALA A 148 -7.44 -23.41 -52.54
N PRO A 149 -7.21 -24.71 -52.29
CA PRO A 149 -5.92 -25.35 -51.98
C PRO A 149 -5.26 -26.03 -53.19
N ALA A 150 -3.95 -26.29 -53.13
CA ALA A 150 -3.30 -27.31 -53.97
C ALA A 150 -1.96 -27.83 -53.39
N ALA A 151 -1.96 -29.14 -53.06
CA ALA A 151 -0.88 -30.15 -53.09
C ALA A 151 0.47 -29.82 -52.39
N ALA A 152 0.87 -30.39 -51.23
CA ALA A 152 1.12 -31.80 -50.85
C ALA A 152 2.19 -32.53 -51.71
N PRO A 153 2.99 -33.48 -51.17
CA PRO A 153 3.58 -33.60 -49.82
C PRO A 153 5.03 -34.19 -49.80
N GLU A 154 5.58 -34.35 -48.58
CA GLU A 154 6.49 -35.46 -48.14
C GLU A 154 8.02 -35.42 -48.48
N PRO A 155 8.88 -36.19 -47.76
CA PRO A 155 9.20 -36.14 -46.31
C PRO A 155 10.73 -36.24 -46.04
N GLU A 156 11.12 -36.57 -44.80
CA GLU A 156 12.40 -37.19 -44.37
C GLU A 156 13.52 -36.29 -43.81
N THR A 157 13.53 -36.17 -42.47
CA THR A 157 14.76 -36.27 -41.65
C THR A 157 15.18 -37.76 -41.54
N PRO A 158 16.37 -38.19 -41.04
CA PRO A 158 17.47 -37.50 -40.32
C PRO A 158 18.88 -38.08 -40.74
N PRO A 159 19.93 -38.32 -39.90
CA PRO A 159 20.55 -37.62 -38.74
C PRO A 159 22.08 -37.37 -38.91
N LYS A 160 22.70 -36.49 -38.10
CA LYS A 160 23.86 -36.80 -37.18
C LYS A 160 24.64 -35.57 -36.68
N LYS A 161 24.85 -35.59 -35.35
CA LYS A 161 25.95 -35.02 -34.54
C LYS A 161 27.22 -34.57 -35.29
N ALA A 162 27.69 -33.37 -34.99
CA ALA A 162 28.91 -33.11 -34.21
C ALA A 162 29.04 -31.59 -33.98
N SER A 163 28.77 -31.15 -32.75
CA SER A 163 29.12 -29.82 -32.27
C SER A 163 30.49 -29.91 -31.60
N ASP A 164 31.38 -29.04 -32.05
CA ASP A 164 32.67 -28.70 -31.43
C ASP A 164 32.38 -27.81 -30.21
N ALA A 165 32.84 -28.23 -29.01
CA ALA A 165 33.16 -27.45 -27.79
C ALA A 165 33.12 -28.34 -26.54
#